data_AF-A0A8J6EAV3-F1
#
_entry.id   AF-A0A8J6EAV3-F1
#
_cell.length_a   1.000
_cell.length_b   1.000
_cell.length_c   1.000
_cell.angle_alpha   90.00
_cell.angle_beta   90.00
_cell.angle_gamma   90.00
#
_symmetry.space_group_name_H-M   'P 1'
#
loop_
_entity.id
_entity.type
_entity.pdbx_description
1 polymer ?
#
loop_
_entity_poly.entity_id
_entity_poly.type
_entity_poly.pdbx_seq_one_letter_code
_entity_poly.pdbx_strand_id
1 'polypeptide(L)'
;MSALNSQHDTYLAVSSPPIGRKTYTEQYVFIYKSFRMRVKDQYKYEDDDPSAPDVFSREPYVVRFGLKSSAMQDLVIIPQHTEPRKAFTELEALYDVVKDTKSRWSCKNIIVMGDFNAGCSYLSKKRKKTLRLYTDPDFRWLISDSTDTTVKESTSCPYDRIVVYGRQLTNLVKSSGIYNFTKELRLSEEEALKVSDHYPVEMDLNLVLDGSRTLLPSFMLIILSVTFGLRNSL
;
A
#
# COMPACT_ATOMS: atom_id res chain seq x y z
N MET A 1 2.52 11.54 -12.16
CA MET A 1 1.22 12.15 -12.55
C MET A 1 0.99 12.32 -14.05
N SER A 2 1.96 12.79 -14.87
CA SER A 2 1.74 13.01 -16.31
C SER A 2 1.27 11.76 -17.08
N ALA A 3 1.60 10.56 -16.60
CA ALA A 3 1.13 9.30 -17.18
C ALA A 3 -0.30 8.90 -16.78
N LEU A 4 -0.93 9.49 -15.75
CA LEU A 4 -2.31 9.13 -15.37
C LEU A 4 -3.34 9.66 -16.38
N ASN A 5 -3.04 10.77 -17.06
CA ASN A 5 -3.97 11.55 -17.87
C ASN A 5 -3.87 11.32 -19.38
N SER A 6 -3.35 10.17 -19.85
CA SER A 6 -3.28 9.87 -21.28
C SER A 6 -4.65 9.42 -21.82
N GLN A 7 -5.05 9.95 -22.98
CA GLN A 7 -6.45 10.08 -23.44
C GLN A 7 -7.14 8.76 -23.87
N HIS A 8 -6.57 7.59 -23.61
CA HIS A 8 -7.15 6.28 -23.98
C HIS A 8 -6.99 5.18 -22.90
N ASP A 9 -6.67 5.55 -21.67
CA ASP A 9 -6.41 4.57 -20.60
C ASP A 9 -7.69 4.22 -19.83
N THR A 10 -8.25 3.02 -20.05
CA THR A 10 -9.36 2.50 -19.24
C THR A 10 -8.85 2.02 -17.88
N TYR A 11 -9.31 2.66 -16.81
CA TYR A 11 -9.11 2.20 -15.44
C TYR A 11 -10.19 1.22 -15.03
N LEU A 12 -9.79 0.19 -14.30
CA LEU A 12 -10.68 -0.72 -13.58
C LEU A 12 -10.41 -0.57 -12.09
N ALA A 13 -11.38 -1.00 -11.29
CA ALA A 13 -11.26 -1.01 -9.85
C ALA A 13 -11.59 -2.39 -9.28
N VAL A 14 -10.97 -2.72 -8.15
CA VAL A 14 -11.35 -3.84 -7.30
C VAL A 14 -11.30 -3.40 -5.85
N SER A 15 -12.32 -3.71 -5.08
CA SER A 15 -12.46 -3.27 -3.69
C SER A 15 -12.69 -4.43 -2.74
N SER A 16 -12.26 -4.26 -1.49
CA SER A 16 -12.64 -5.16 -0.40
C SER A 16 -14.13 -4.97 -0.04
N PRO A 17 -14.75 -5.92 0.67
CA PRO A 17 -15.92 -5.63 1.49
C PRO A 17 -15.61 -4.49 2.51
N PRO A 18 -16.61 -3.93 3.20
CA PRO A 18 -16.37 -3.14 4.40
C PRO A 18 -15.59 -3.96 5.44
N ILE A 19 -14.49 -3.41 5.93
CA ILE A 19 -13.58 -4.04 6.89
C ILE A 19 -13.38 -3.07 8.05
N GLY A 20 -13.47 -3.55 9.29
CA GLY A 20 -13.31 -2.72 10.46
C GLY A 20 -14.05 -3.29 11.67
N ARG A 21 -13.73 -2.75 12.85
CA ARG A 21 -14.37 -3.17 14.10
C ARG A 21 -15.54 -2.27 14.46
N LYS A 22 -16.59 -2.87 15.03
CA LYS A 22 -17.78 -2.18 15.56
C LYS A 22 -18.49 -1.35 14.48
N THR A 23 -18.62 -0.04 14.70
CA THR A 23 -19.42 0.87 13.87
C THR A 23 -18.59 1.64 12.83
N TYR A 24 -17.27 1.46 12.82
CA TYR A 24 -16.37 2.15 11.90
C TYR A 24 -15.72 1.12 10.97
N THR A 25 -16.07 1.20 9.69
CA THR A 25 -15.53 0.34 8.64
C THR A 25 -14.97 1.19 7.50
N GLU A 26 -13.93 0.67 6.88
CA GLU A 26 -13.29 1.22 5.69
C GLU A 26 -13.28 0.17 4.57
N GLN A 27 -12.85 0.58 3.38
CA GLN A 27 -12.62 -0.33 2.26
C GLN A 27 -11.25 -0.07 1.65
N TYR A 28 -10.55 -1.13 1.27
CA TYR A 28 -9.39 -1.03 0.40
C TYR A 28 -9.86 -1.03 -1.04
N VAL A 29 -9.36 -0.07 -1.84
CA VAL A 29 -9.69 0.05 -3.26
C VAL A 29 -8.41 0.11 -4.08
N PHE A 30 -8.32 -0.76 -5.08
CA PHE A 30 -7.25 -0.74 -6.07
C PHE A 30 -7.81 -0.20 -7.37
N ILE A 31 -7.21 0.89 -7.87
CA ILE A 31 -7.52 1.45 -9.18
C ILE A 31 -6.32 1.17 -10.09
N TYR A 32 -6.56 0.53 -11.23
CA TYR A 32 -5.48 0.06 -12.11
C TYR A 32 -5.83 0.18 -13.59
N LYS A 33 -4.80 0.34 -14.42
CA LYS A 33 -4.93 0.41 -15.88
C LYS A 33 -5.11 -0.99 -16.46
N SER A 34 -6.27 -1.26 -17.05
CA SER A 34 -6.64 -2.57 -17.63
C SER A 34 -5.68 -3.07 -18.71
N PHE A 35 -5.05 -2.17 -19.46
CA PHE A 35 -4.08 -2.57 -20.48
C PHE A 35 -2.73 -3.00 -19.88
N ARG A 36 -2.39 -2.60 -18.64
CA ARG A 36 -1.12 -2.94 -17.98
C ARG A 36 -1.22 -4.20 -17.13
N MET A 37 -2.35 -4.40 -16.48
CA MET A 37 -2.56 -5.51 -15.56
C MET A 37 -4.03 -5.92 -15.47
N ARG A 38 -4.26 -7.14 -14.98
CA ARG A 38 -5.58 -7.68 -14.64
C ARG A 38 -5.53 -8.34 -13.28
N VAL A 39 -6.64 -8.30 -12.54
CA VAL A 39 -6.81 -9.12 -11.34
C VAL A 39 -6.87 -10.59 -11.75
N LYS A 40 -6.08 -11.43 -11.10
CA LYS A 40 -6.09 -12.89 -11.27
C LYS A 40 -6.86 -13.58 -10.15
N ASP A 41 -6.67 -13.10 -8.92
CA ASP A 41 -7.28 -13.65 -7.71
C ASP A 41 -7.22 -12.61 -6.58
N GLN A 42 -8.04 -12.78 -5.55
CA GLN A 42 -8.10 -11.90 -4.38
C GLN A 42 -8.66 -12.64 -3.17
N TYR A 43 -8.24 -12.25 -1.96
CA TYR A 43 -8.87 -12.72 -0.73
C TYR A 43 -8.70 -11.72 0.41
N LYS A 44 -9.61 -11.77 1.37
CA LYS A 44 -9.41 -11.13 2.67
C LYS A 44 -8.66 -12.11 3.56
N TYR A 45 -7.59 -11.67 4.21
CA TYR A 45 -6.87 -12.51 5.16
C TYR A 45 -7.79 -12.87 6.34
N GLU A 46 -7.80 -14.14 6.70
CA GLU A 46 -8.57 -14.66 7.83
C GLU A 46 -7.66 -14.55 9.07
N ASP A 47 -8.02 -13.65 9.98
CA ASP A 47 -7.26 -13.31 11.19
C ASP A 47 -7.64 -14.25 12.34
N ASP A 48 -7.53 -15.56 12.07
CA ASP A 48 -8.07 -16.63 12.90
C ASP A 48 -6.98 -17.47 13.59
N ASP A 49 -5.73 -16.98 13.63
CA ASP A 49 -4.64 -17.63 14.36
C ASP A 49 -5.05 -17.84 15.83
N PRO A 50 -5.18 -19.11 16.29
CA PRO A 50 -5.61 -19.38 17.66
C PRO A 50 -4.68 -18.82 18.73
N SER A 51 -3.40 -18.57 18.40
CA SER A 51 -2.40 -18.01 19.30
C SER A 51 -2.46 -16.48 19.39
N ALA A 52 -3.06 -15.82 18.39
CA ALA A 52 -3.24 -14.38 18.34
C ALA A 52 -4.50 -14.05 17.50
N PRO A 53 -5.72 -14.31 18.01
CA PRO A 53 -6.92 -14.06 17.24
C PRO A 53 -7.21 -12.56 17.15
N ASP A 54 -7.72 -12.09 16.02
CA ASP A 54 -8.19 -10.71 15.82
C ASP A 54 -7.08 -9.68 16.14
N VAL A 55 -5.93 -9.80 15.47
CA VAL A 55 -4.82 -8.84 15.55
C VAL A 55 -5.14 -7.55 14.79
N PHE A 56 -5.67 -7.66 13.58
CA PHE A 56 -5.87 -6.55 12.67
C PHE A 56 -7.16 -5.80 13.00
N SER A 57 -7.09 -4.47 13.01
CA SER A 57 -8.30 -3.65 13.10
C SER A 57 -9.03 -3.60 11.77
N ARG A 58 -8.27 -3.74 10.69
CA ARG A 58 -8.75 -3.96 9.33
C ARG A 58 -7.92 -5.08 8.70
N GLU A 59 -8.54 -6.23 8.49
CA GLU A 59 -7.88 -7.39 7.91
C GLU A 59 -7.32 -7.07 6.51
N PRO A 60 -6.09 -7.48 6.18
CA PRO A 60 -5.50 -7.23 4.87
C PRO A 60 -6.33 -7.80 3.71
N TYR A 61 -6.54 -7.00 2.67
CA TYR A 61 -7.21 -7.42 1.45
C TYR A 61 -6.20 -7.66 0.32
N VAL A 62 -5.82 -8.92 0.14
CA VAL A 62 -4.73 -9.35 -0.72
C VAL A 62 -5.21 -9.51 -2.16
N VAL A 63 -4.54 -8.85 -3.12
CA VAL A 63 -4.91 -8.93 -4.55
C VAL A 63 -3.71 -9.37 -5.40
N ARG A 64 -3.90 -10.42 -6.19
CA ARG A 64 -2.92 -10.91 -7.17
C ARG A 64 -3.22 -10.33 -8.55
N PHE A 65 -2.23 -9.64 -9.10
CA PHE A 65 -2.26 -9.07 -10.43
C PHE A 65 -1.42 -9.88 -11.41
N GLY A 66 -1.98 -10.12 -12.59
CA GLY A 66 -1.24 -10.52 -13.78
C GLY A 66 -0.77 -9.28 -14.53
N LEU A 67 0.54 -9.09 -14.65
CA LEU A 67 1.14 -7.97 -15.39
C LEU A 67 1.42 -8.38 -16.84
N LYS A 68 1.22 -7.46 -17.79
CA LYS A 68 1.64 -7.63 -19.19
C LYS A 68 3.10 -7.23 -19.39
N SER A 69 4.02 -7.85 -18.65
CA SER A 69 5.44 -7.50 -18.64
C SER A 69 6.31 -8.75 -18.70
N SER A 70 7.27 -8.76 -19.62
CA SER A 70 8.27 -9.83 -19.74
C SER A 70 9.21 -9.90 -18.53
N ALA A 71 9.45 -8.78 -17.86
CA ALA A 71 10.33 -8.71 -16.69
C ALA A 71 9.72 -9.34 -15.43
N MET A 72 8.38 -9.30 -15.29
CA MET A 72 7.63 -9.83 -14.15
C MET A 72 6.15 -9.92 -14.52
N GLN A 73 5.57 -11.13 -14.46
CA GLN A 73 4.19 -11.39 -14.91
C GLN A 73 3.17 -11.54 -13.77
N ASP A 74 3.65 -11.71 -12.54
CA ASP A 74 2.82 -11.90 -11.35
C ASP A 74 3.31 -10.98 -10.23
N LEU A 75 2.37 -10.24 -9.65
CA LEU A 75 2.59 -9.31 -8.55
C LEU A 75 1.42 -9.39 -7.58
N VAL A 76 1.71 -9.51 -6.30
CA VAL A 76 0.68 -9.38 -5.25
C VAL A 76 0.84 -8.04 -4.57
N ILE A 77 -0.29 -7.40 -4.24
CA ILE A 77 -0.31 -6.19 -3.43
C ILE A 77 -1.19 -6.44 -2.20
N ILE A 78 -0.63 -6.13 -1.04
CA ILE A 78 -1.26 -6.24 0.28
C ILE A 78 -1.36 -4.81 0.84
N PRO A 79 -2.56 -4.22 0.86
CA PRO A 79 -2.78 -2.92 1.45
C PRO A 79 -2.89 -3.09 2.96
N GLN A 80 -2.34 -2.14 3.73
CA GLN A 80 -2.66 -2.05 5.15
C GLN A 80 -2.80 -0.59 5.59
N HIS A 81 -3.90 -0.33 6.30
CA HIS A 81 -4.08 0.84 7.15
C HIS A 81 -4.12 0.33 8.59
N THR A 82 -3.06 0.58 9.35
CA THR A 82 -2.95 0.04 10.73
C THR A 82 -3.71 0.87 11.74
N GLU A 83 -4.20 0.28 12.84
CA GLU A 83 -4.64 1.10 13.99
C GLU A 83 -3.42 1.78 14.63
N PRO A 84 -3.40 3.12 14.81
CA PRO A 84 -2.21 3.82 15.27
C PRO A 84 -1.62 3.29 16.59
N ARG A 85 -2.48 2.90 17.54
CA ARG A 85 -2.07 2.35 18.84
C ARG A 85 -1.55 0.91 18.75
N LYS A 86 -1.89 0.19 17.68
CA LYS A 86 -1.46 -1.19 17.42
C LYS A 86 -0.51 -1.32 16.23
N ALA A 87 0.01 -0.20 15.70
CA ALA A 87 0.87 -0.18 14.51
C ALA A 87 1.96 -1.25 14.55
N PHE A 88 2.70 -1.37 15.66
CA PHE A 88 3.71 -2.43 15.80
C PHE A 88 3.15 -3.85 15.69
N THR A 89 2.05 -4.14 16.40
CA THR A 89 1.47 -5.49 16.45
C THR A 89 0.91 -5.89 15.09
N GLU A 90 0.18 -4.99 14.43
CA GLU A 90 -0.35 -5.25 13.08
C GLU A 90 0.79 -5.40 12.05
N LEU A 91 1.82 -4.54 12.09
CA LEU A 91 2.98 -4.68 11.21
C LEU A 91 3.77 -5.96 11.45
N GLU A 92 3.84 -6.41 12.70
CA GLU A 92 4.51 -7.66 13.03
C GLU A 92 3.74 -8.87 12.48
N ALA A 93 2.41 -8.83 12.52
CA ALA A 93 1.55 -9.87 11.94
C ALA A 93 1.51 -9.84 10.40
N LEU A 94 1.70 -8.68 9.76
CA LEU A 94 1.80 -8.60 8.29
C LEU A 94 2.91 -9.50 7.71
N TYR A 95 3.93 -9.85 8.49
CA TYR A 95 4.91 -10.85 8.07
C TYR A 95 4.26 -12.20 7.75
N ASP A 96 3.34 -12.65 8.61
CA ASP A 96 2.66 -13.93 8.47
C ASP A 96 1.66 -13.90 7.31
N VAL A 97 1.03 -12.75 7.05
CA VAL A 97 0.19 -12.53 5.86
C VAL A 97 0.99 -12.71 4.57
N VAL A 98 2.23 -12.21 4.52
CA VAL A 98 3.13 -12.42 3.37
C VAL A 98 3.52 -13.88 3.23
N LYS A 99 3.74 -14.62 4.33
CA LYS A 99 4.03 -16.06 4.30
C LYS A 99 2.82 -16.88 3.84
N ASP A 100 1.62 -16.57 4.32
CA ASP A 100 0.36 -17.17 3.86
C ASP A 100 0.17 -16.95 2.36
N THR A 101 0.29 -15.70 1.91
CA THR A 101 0.19 -15.34 0.49
C THR A 101 1.16 -16.14 -0.37
N LYS A 102 2.42 -16.28 0.09
CA LYS A 102 3.45 -17.06 -0.60
C LYS A 102 3.09 -18.54 -0.64
N SER A 103 2.59 -19.11 0.46
CA SER A 103 2.13 -20.50 0.53
C SER A 103 0.97 -20.75 -0.44
N ARG A 104 -0.04 -19.87 -0.40
CA ARG A 104 -1.28 -19.97 -1.18
C ARG A 104 -1.05 -19.91 -2.68
N TRP A 105 -0.20 -19.01 -3.15
CA TRP A 105 -0.06 -18.74 -4.59
C TRP A 105 1.33 -19.03 -5.16
N SER A 106 2.27 -19.49 -4.35
CA SER A 106 3.69 -19.67 -4.74
C SER A 106 4.29 -18.39 -5.36
N CYS A 107 3.80 -17.22 -4.95
CA CYS A 107 4.23 -15.95 -5.50
C CYS A 107 5.56 -15.50 -4.88
N LYS A 108 6.37 -14.80 -5.69
CA LYS A 108 7.72 -14.36 -5.30
C LYS A 108 7.88 -12.85 -5.26
N ASN A 109 6.86 -12.11 -5.66
CA ASN A 109 6.89 -10.66 -5.81
C ASN A 109 5.65 -10.09 -5.11
N ILE A 110 5.85 -9.54 -3.93
CA ILE A 110 4.77 -9.04 -3.08
C ILE A 110 5.12 -7.61 -2.66
N ILE A 111 4.15 -6.71 -2.78
CA ILE A 111 4.22 -5.36 -2.22
C ILE A 111 3.28 -5.34 -1.02
N VAL A 112 3.76 -4.85 0.11
CA VAL A 112 2.94 -4.49 1.26
C VAL A 112 3.01 -2.97 1.40
N MET A 113 1.88 -2.28 1.38
CA MET A 113 1.90 -0.81 1.38
C MET A 113 0.67 -0.17 2.00
N GLY A 114 0.84 1.05 2.50
CA GLY A 114 -0.23 1.92 2.98
C GLY A 114 0.12 2.70 4.22
N ASP A 115 -0.90 3.23 4.91
CA ASP A 115 -0.72 3.93 6.17
C ASP A 115 -0.40 2.92 7.30
N PHE A 116 0.89 2.72 7.50
CA PHE A 116 1.40 1.82 8.51
C PHE A 116 1.50 2.48 9.88
N ASN A 117 1.17 3.78 10.00
CA ASN A 117 1.46 4.56 11.19
C ASN A 117 2.91 4.34 11.69
N ALA A 118 3.84 4.13 10.74
CA ALA A 118 5.18 3.57 11.00
C ALA A 118 6.23 4.64 11.38
N GLY A 119 5.87 5.54 12.31
CA GLY A 119 6.77 6.59 12.76
C GLY A 119 6.24 7.34 13.98
N CYS A 120 6.95 8.41 14.33
CA CYS A 120 6.57 9.34 15.39
C CYS A 120 6.21 8.61 16.71
N SER A 121 5.09 8.97 17.34
CA SER A 121 4.65 8.40 18.61
C SER A 121 4.14 6.96 18.50
N TYR A 122 3.73 6.52 17.32
CA TYR A 122 3.11 5.20 17.11
C TYR A 122 4.14 4.08 16.97
N LEU A 123 5.26 4.35 16.28
CA LEU A 123 6.34 3.38 16.09
C LEU A 123 7.73 4.02 16.19
N SER A 124 8.42 3.76 17.31
CA SER A 124 9.79 4.25 17.50
C SER A 124 10.79 3.50 16.59
N LYS A 125 11.88 4.18 16.20
CA LYS A 125 12.97 3.58 15.40
C LYS A 125 13.54 2.30 16.04
N LYS A 126 13.63 2.25 17.38
CA LYS A 126 14.11 1.07 18.11
C LYS A 126 13.17 -0.13 17.94
N ARG A 127 11.85 0.09 18.06
CA ARG A 127 10.83 -0.96 17.87
C ARG A 127 10.74 -1.38 16.41
N LYS A 128 10.77 -0.44 15.47
CA LYS A 128 10.76 -0.76 14.04
C LYS A 128 11.88 -1.74 13.65
N LYS A 129 13.08 -1.55 14.20
CA LYS A 129 14.24 -2.42 13.95
C LYS A 129 14.08 -3.86 14.44
N THR A 130 13.06 -4.16 15.24
CA THR A 130 12.77 -5.52 15.69
C THR A 130 11.67 -6.20 14.88
N LEU A 131 11.01 -5.48 13.96
CA LEU A 131 9.95 -6.08 13.14
C LEU A 131 10.53 -7.16 12.22
N ARG A 132 9.82 -8.28 12.06
CA ARG A 132 10.19 -9.31 11.08
C ARG A 132 10.21 -8.76 9.65
N LEU A 133 9.27 -7.87 9.30
CA LEU A 133 9.27 -7.14 8.02
C LEU A 133 10.50 -6.23 7.81
N TYR A 134 11.25 -5.90 8.86
CA TYR A 134 12.45 -5.05 8.76
C TYR A 134 13.75 -5.85 8.85
N THR A 135 13.74 -6.94 9.64
CA THR A 135 14.94 -7.76 9.92
C THR A 135 15.16 -8.87 8.89
N ASP A 136 14.11 -9.37 8.24
CA ASP A 136 14.22 -10.38 7.19
C ASP A 136 14.77 -9.72 5.90
N PRO A 137 15.93 -10.18 5.38
CA PRO A 137 16.60 -9.55 4.23
C PRO A 137 15.86 -9.72 2.90
N ASP A 138 14.85 -10.61 2.83
CA ASP A 138 14.00 -10.71 1.64
C ASP A 138 13.05 -9.50 1.50
N PHE A 139 12.88 -8.72 2.57
CA PHE A 139 12.06 -7.52 2.60
C PHE A 139 12.89 -6.25 2.46
N ARG A 140 12.37 -5.27 1.72
CA ARG A 140 12.99 -3.96 1.57
C ARG A 140 11.96 -2.84 1.75
N TRP A 141 12.19 -2.00 2.74
CA TRP A 141 11.44 -0.77 2.96
C TRP A 141 11.93 0.31 1.99
N LEU A 142 11.03 0.86 1.18
CA LEU A 142 11.37 1.80 0.11
C LEU A 142 11.20 3.27 0.52
N ILE A 143 10.32 3.55 1.47
CA ILE A 143 10.09 4.90 2.00
C ILE A 143 10.97 5.10 3.24
N SER A 144 11.81 6.13 3.23
CA SER A 144 12.76 6.43 4.30
C SER A 144 12.06 6.83 5.61
N ASP A 145 12.72 6.59 6.75
CA ASP A 145 12.26 7.10 8.06
C ASP A 145 12.36 8.61 8.20
N SER A 146 12.99 9.29 7.23
CA SER A 146 13.07 10.74 7.13
C SER A 146 12.06 11.35 6.15
N THR A 147 11.28 10.52 5.45
CA THR A 147 10.29 11.00 4.47
C THR A 147 9.01 11.35 5.19
N ASP A 148 8.61 12.62 5.15
CA ASP A 148 7.32 13.06 5.64
C ASP A 148 6.21 12.65 4.68
N THR A 149 5.21 11.92 5.17
CA THR A 149 4.05 11.49 4.38
C THR A 149 2.77 12.21 4.79
N THR A 150 2.88 13.23 5.64
CA THR A 150 1.72 14.00 6.16
C THR A 150 1.61 15.36 5.49
N VAL A 151 0.39 15.85 5.29
CA VAL A 151 0.11 17.14 4.64
C VAL A 151 0.27 18.31 5.61
N LYS A 152 -0.10 18.12 6.89
CA LYS A 152 -0.05 19.17 7.89
C LYS A 152 1.38 19.66 8.12
N GLU A 153 1.61 20.96 8.01
CA GLU A 153 2.93 21.58 8.23
C GLU A 153 3.43 21.42 9.68
N SER A 154 2.49 21.23 10.61
CA SER A 154 2.78 20.99 12.03
C SER A 154 3.23 19.57 12.36
N THR A 155 3.18 18.64 11.40
CA THR A 155 3.63 17.27 11.57
C THR A 155 4.76 16.94 10.61
N SER A 156 5.61 16.00 11.01
CA SER A 156 6.58 15.41 10.08
C SER A 156 6.79 13.94 10.41
N CYS A 157 6.01 13.09 9.75
CA CYS A 157 5.89 11.68 10.13
C CYS A 157 5.93 10.74 8.93
N PRO A 158 6.74 9.65 8.98
CA PRO A 158 6.83 8.66 7.92
C PRO A 158 5.80 7.54 8.12
N TYR A 159 4.51 7.90 8.10
CA TYR A 159 3.43 6.96 8.39
C TYR A 159 3.21 5.97 7.25
N ASP A 160 3.18 6.47 6.02
CA ASP A 160 2.88 5.70 4.82
C ASP A 160 4.13 5.02 4.27
N ARG A 161 4.00 3.76 3.89
CA ARG A 161 5.15 2.92 3.55
C ARG A 161 4.89 2.04 2.35
N ILE A 162 6.00 1.67 1.70
CA ILE A 162 6.06 0.62 0.70
C ILE A 162 7.16 -0.35 1.14
N VAL A 163 6.80 -1.62 1.30
CA VAL A 163 7.72 -2.71 1.60
C VAL A 163 7.58 -3.75 0.49
N VAL A 164 8.70 -4.11 -0.14
CA VAL A 164 8.72 -5.12 -1.20
C VAL A 164 9.35 -6.41 -0.69
N TYR A 165 8.79 -7.54 -1.09
CA TYR A 165 9.31 -8.88 -0.84
C TYR A 165 9.74 -9.53 -2.16
N GLY A 166 10.93 -10.10 -2.15
CA GLY A 166 11.46 -10.93 -3.23
C GLY A 166 12.47 -10.22 -4.14
N ARG A 167 13.52 -10.96 -4.50
CA ARG A 167 14.69 -10.42 -5.21
C ARG A 167 14.38 -9.82 -6.58
N GLN A 168 13.49 -10.45 -7.35
CA GLN A 168 13.10 -9.95 -8.68
C GLN A 168 12.43 -8.59 -8.57
N LEU A 169 11.38 -8.46 -7.75
CA LEU A 169 10.71 -7.18 -7.50
C LEU A 169 11.68 -6.13 -6.98
N THR A 170 12.50 -6.46 -5.98
CA THR A 170 13.49 -5.54 -5.39
C THR A 170 14.46 -4.99 -6.44
N ASN A 171 14.90 -5.81 -7.39
CA ASN A 171 15.80 -5.39 -8.47
C ASN A 171 15.09 -4.54 -9.54
N LEU A 172 13.77 -4.63 -9.65
CA LEU A 172 12.98 -3.85 -10.59
C LEU A 172 12.64 -2.46 -10.05
N VAL A 173 12.76 -2.21 -8.74
CA VAL A 173 12.53 -0.89 -8.16
C VAL A 173 13.51 0.13 -8.72
N LYS A 174 12.98 1.13 -9.42
CA LYS A 174 13.73 2.24 -10.02
C LYS A 174 13.81 3.44 -9.08
N SER A 175 12.68 3.81 -8.48
CA SER A 175 12.53 4.96 -7.60
C SER A 175 11.39 4.72 -6.61
N SER A 176 11.41 5.45 -5.50
CA SER A 176 10.33 5.51 -4.52
C SER A 176 10.32 6.87 -3.83
N GLY A 177 9.15 7.32 -3.42
CA GLY A 177 8.99 8.62 -2.79
C GLY A 177 7.55 8.93 -2.43
N ILE A 178 7.24 10.22 -2.32
CA ILE A 178 5.89 10.73 -2.13
C ILE A 178 5.48 11.55 -3.34
N TYR A 179 4.18 11.57 -3.61
CA TYR A 179 3.58 12.60 -4.45
C TYR A 179 3.09 13.76 -3.57
N ASN A 180 3.91 14.79 -3.44
CA ASN A 180 3.55 16.00 -2.69
C ASN A 180 2.60 16.88 -3.52
N PHE A 181 1.31 16.56 -3.51
CA PHE A 181 0.30 17.26 -4.30
C PHE A 181 0.14 18.73 -3.89
N THR A 182 0.44 19.09 -2.64
CA THR A 182 0.45 20.49 -2.17
C THR A 182 1.43 21.32 -3.00
N LYS A 183 2.68 20.85 -3.12
CA LYS A 183 3.71 21.53 -3.91
C LYS A 183 3.43 21.45 -5.41
N GLU A 184 3.09 20.27 -5.91
CA GLU A 184 2.92 20.02 -7.34
C GLU A 184 1.73 20.78 -7.94
N LEU A 185 0.64 20.94 -7.18
CA LEU A 185 -0.55 21.67 -7.59
C LEU A 185 -0.62 23.09 -7.03
N ARG A 186 0.40 23.52 -6.27
CA ARG A 186 0.51 24.84 -5.63
C ARG A 186 -0.70 25.18 -4.75
N LEU A 187 -1.14 24.22 -3.95
CA LEU A 187 -2.23 24.38 -3.01
C LEU A 187 -1.75 25.03 -1.71
N SER A 188 -2.61 25.79 -1.06
CA SER A 188 -2.47 26.11 0.36
C SER A 188 -2.64 24.84 1.22
N GLU A 189 -2.17 24.86 2.47
CA GLU A 189 -2.40 23.75 3.42
C GLU A 189 -3.90 23.47 3.58
N GLU A 190 -4.74 24.51 3.67
CA GLU A 190 -6.20 24.36 3.80
C GLU A 190 -6.82 23.63 2.60
N GLU A 191 -6.41 23.98 1.38
CA GLU A 191 -6.88 23.31 0.15
C GLU A 191 -6.36 21.88 0.08
N ALA A 192 -5.10 21.65 0.44
CA ALA A 192 -4.50 20.32 0.45
C ALA A 192 -5.22 19.39 1.44
N LEU A 193 -5.55 19.88 2.64
CA LEU A 193 -6.27 19.13 3.66
C LEU A 193 -7.72 18.79 3.27
N LYS A 194 -8.32 19.49 2.29
CA LYS A 194 -9.61 19.08 1.70
C LYS A 194 -9.48 17.87 0.79
N VAL A 195 -8.28 17.59 0.27
CA VAL A 195 -7.99 16.41 -0.54
C VAL A 195 -7.66 15.22 0.37
N SER A 196 -6.71 15.40 1.28
CA SER A 196 -6.21 14.36 2.20
C SER A 196 -5.30 14.99 3.25
N ASP A 197 -5.15 14.37 4.42
CA ASP A 197 -4.12 14.69 5.40
C ASP A 197 -2.82 13.87 5.22
N HIS A 198 -2.79 12.95 4.26
CA HIS A 198 -1.63 12.14 3.87
C HIS A 198 -1.25 12.35 2.39
N TYR A 199 0.05 12.38 2.10
CA TYR A 199 0.59 12.31 0.74
C TYR A 199 0.63 10.86 0.25
N PRO A 200 0.27 10.59 -1.03
CA PRO A 200 0.49 9.27 -1.62
C PRO A 200 1.97 8.89 -1.61
N VAL A 201 2.27 7.65 -1.20
CA VAL A 201 3.58 7.03 -1.45
C VAL A 201 3.58 6.34 -2.81
N GLU A 202 4.65 6.52 -3.57
CA GLU A 202 4.76 6.00 -4.93
C GLU A 202 6.08 5.28 -5.17
N MET A 203 6.08 4.40 -6.17
CA MET A 203 7.29 3.78 -6.68
C MET A 203 7.21 3.54 -8.20
N ASP A 204 8.37 3.58 -8.84
CA ASP A 204 8.52 3.17 -10.24
C ASP A 204 9.19 1.80 -10.30
N LEU A 205 8.68 0.94 -11.19
CA LEU A 205 9.32 -0.31 -11.54
C LEU A 205 9.83 -0.26 -12.98
N ASN A 206 11.02 -0.80 -13.24
CA ASN A 206 11.58 -1.00 -14.58
C ASN A 206 10.91 -2.19 -15.27
N LEU A 207 9.64 -2.05 -15.65
CA LEU A 207 8.91 -3.08 -16.40
C LEU A 207 9.11 -2.92 -17.91
N VAL A 208 9.15 -4.05 -18.61
CA VAL A 208 9.20 -4.12 -20.08
C VAL A 208 7.89 -4.74 -20.54
N LEU A 209 6.97 -3.91 -21.05
CA LEU A 209 5.70 -4.41 -21.57
C LEU A 209 5.92 -5.24 -22.82
N ASP A 210 5.13 -6.32 -22.96
CA ASP A 210 5.14 -7.11 -24.18
C ASP A 210 4.65 -6.25 -25.36
N GLY A 211 5.51 -6.06 -26.36
CA GLY A 211 5.19 -5.38 -27.61
C GLY A 211 5.58 -3.89 -27.71
N SER A 212 6.23 -3.28 -26.71
CA SER A 212 6.76 -1.91 -26.84
C SER A 212 7.97 -1.64 -25.95
N ARG A 213 9.08 -1.13 -26.53
CA ARG A 213 10.29 -0.63 -25.83
C ARG A 213 10.04 0.72 -25.14
N THR A 214 8.95 0.85 -24.39
CA THR A 214 8.66 2.11 -23.67
C THR A 214 8.80 1.89 -22.18
N LEU A 215 9.76 2.60 -21.56
CA LEU A 215 9.85 2.74 -20.11
C LEU A 215 8.65 3.57 -19.65
N LEU A 216 7.86 3.05 -18.71
CA LEU A 216 6.62 3.71 -18.28
C LEU A 216 6.73 4.30 -16.86
N PRO A 217 6.00 5.40 -16.57
CA PRO A 217 5.95 5.95 -15.22
C PRO A 217 4.96 5.21 -14.32
N SER A 218 5.38 5.13 -13.06
CA SER A 218 4.69 5.14 -11.76
C SER A 218 3.47 4.27 -11.55
N PHE A 219 3.59 3.39 -10.56
CA PHE A 219 2.46 2.83 -9.83
C PHE A 219 1.99 3.88 -8.82
N MET A 220 0.72 4.26 -8.91
CA MET A 220 0.06 5.07 -7.89
C MET A 220 -1.05 4.21 -7.31
N LEU A 221 -0.88 3.74 -6.08
CA LEU A 221 -1.98 3.23 -5.27
C LEU A 221 -2.51 4.43 -4.47
N ILE A 222 -3.75 4.81 -4.72
CA ILE A 222 -4.45 5.76 -3.86
C ILE A 222 -5.18 4.92 -2.82
N ILE A 223 -4.77 5.03 -1.55
CA ILE A 223 -5.58 4.51 -0.46
C ILE A 223 -6.66 5.55 -0.19
N LEU A 224 -7.87 5.27 -0.65
CA LEU A 224 -9.05 6.02 -0.25
C LEU A 224 -9.62 5.34 0.99
N SER A 225 -9.43 5.93 2.17
CA SER A 225 -10.25 5.61 3.34
C SER A 225 -11.65 6.18 3.11
N VAL A 226 -12.52 5.42 2.43
CA VAL A 226 -13.94 5.80 2.32
C VAL A 226 -14.61 5.44 3.63
N THR A 227 -14.87 6.46 4.45
CA THR A 227 -15.58 6.30 5.72
C THR A 227 -17.07 6.14 5.47
N PHE A 228 -17.63 4.96 5.70
CA PHE A 228 -19.08 4.81 5.80
C PHE A 228 -19.52 5.00 7.25
N GLY A 229 -19.80 6.24 7.62
CA GLY A 229 -20.55 6.51 8.84
C GLY A 229 -22.02 6.19 8.62
N LEU A 230 -22.56 5.18 9.31
CA LEU A 230 -24.00 5.03 9.46
C LEU A 230 -24.51 6.28 10.19
N ARG A 231 -24.98 7.28 9.44
CA ARG A 231 -25.90 8.27 10.00
C ARG A 231 -27.18 7.51 10.33
N ASN A 232 -27.30 7.07 11.57
CA ASN A 232 -28.60 6.75 12.13
C ASN A 232 -29.40 8.06 12.16
N SER A 233 -30.27 8.22 11.17
CA SER A 233 -31.37 9.18 11.23
C SER A 233 -32.30 8.73 12.35
N LEU A 234 -32.33 9.48 13.46
CA LEU A 234 -33.52 9.59 14.30
C LEU A 234 -34.24 10.87 13.90
#